data_AF-R0NLT0-F1
#
_entry.id   AF-R0NLT0-F1
#
_cell.length_a   1.000
_cell.length_b   1.000
_cell.length_c   1.000
_cell.angle_alpha   90.00
_cell.angle_beta   90.00
_cell.angle_gamma   90.00
#
_symmetry.space_group_name_H-M   'P 1'
#
loop_
_entity.id
_entity.type
_entity.pdbx_description
1 polymer ?
#
loop_
_entity_poly.entity_id
_entity_poly.type
_entity_poly.pdbx_seq_one_letter_code
_entity_poly.pdbx_strand_id
1 'polypeptide(L)'
;TGEARKLAIDMRLLDSSYSLADNHKLLQVVDNVERIYREGMENKATQMIFSDIGTPKKKDNGFDVYSEIKALLVDRGIPSKEIAFVHDANSDEKKNSLSRKVNAGEVRILLASTEKGGTGLNVQSKMKAVHHLDVPWRPSDIQQRNGRIIRQGNENKEVDIYHYITKGSFDNYLWATQENKLRYIKQIMTSKEPIRAAEDIDEQTMTASDFKALATGNPYLKYKMELENDLTLLENQRRAFQRSKDHYRHTISYCEENMPILKKRLSKYEGDIQQSEMSKDQAFSMTVGKQAFDQRSEAGESLHRLIRHNQADSKEFRTLASYRGFDIKMLSLPINQPLPETFSVKIVGENQYSVSLDLYSPLGTIQRLQHTIDHIKEDQVKTQNLLDELKDKWTTAKVEIKKNFPKEEDYQTKKAEYDVLAPLIETETDLDIIDQALRQFHEKGKEKQEQLSFELD
;
A
#
# COMPACT_ATOMS: atom_id res chain seq x y z
N THR A 1 3.94 -20.23 -20.40
CA THR A 1 2.76 -20.32 -19.52
C THR A 1 1.58 -21.04 -20.17
N GLY A 2 1.23 -20.76 -21.43
CA GLY A 2 0.09 -21.42 -22.11
C GLY A 2 0.23 -22.95 -22.29
N GLU A 3 1.42 -23.45 -22.59
CA GLU A 3 1.67 -24.88 -22.82
C GLU A 3 1.57 -25.72 -21.54
N ALA A 4 2.07 -25.21 -20.41
CA ALA A 4 1.94 -25.85 -19.11
C ALA A 4 0.47 -26.04 -18.69
N ARG A 5 -0.40 -25.07 -19.02
CA ARG A 5 -1.85 -25.19 -18.77
C ARG A 5 -2.52 -26.21 -19.69
N LYS A 6 -2.05 -26.35 -20.93
CA LYS A 6 -2.51 -27.40 -21.86
C LYS A 6 -2.15 -28.78 -21.32
N LEU A 7 -0.89 -28.98 -20.89
CA LEU A 7 -0.42 -30.25 -20.27
C LEU A 7 -1.23 -30.63 -19.04
N ALA A 8 -1.55 -29.65 -18.18
CA ALA A 8 -2.36 -29.88 -16.99
C ALA A 8 -3.78 -30.40 -17.32
N ILE A 9 -4.30 -30.13 -18.51
CA ILE A 9 -5.64 -30.53 -18.94
C ILE A 9 -5.59 -31.82 -19.75
N ASP A 10 -4.82 -31.85 -20.84
CA ASP A 10 -4.60 -33.02 -21.68
C ASP A 10 -3.33 -32.82 -22.52
N MET A 11 -2.41 -33.78 -22.49
CA MET A 11 -1.13 -33.69 -23.21
C MET A 11 -1.30 -33.69 -24.74
N ARG A 12 -2.41 -34.24 -25.25
CA ARG A 12 -2.77 -34.26 -26.68
C ARG A 12 -3.01 -32.87 -27.27
N LEU A 13 -3.21 -31.86 -26.42
CA LEU A 13 -3.27 -30.45 -26.84
C LEU A 13 -1.91 -29.87 -27.27
N LEU A 14 -0.81 -30.57 -26.96
CA LEU A 14 0.54 -30.22 -27.41
C LEU A 14 1.02 -31.12 -28.53
N ASP A 15 0.83 -32.44 -28.39
CA ASP A 15 1.32 -33.42 -29.35
C ASP A 15 0.34 -34.59 -29.48
N SER A 16 0.00 -34.97 -30.71
CA SER A 16 -0.90 -36.08 -31.01
C SER A 16 -0.28 -37.46 -30.77
N SER A 17 1.00 -37.54 -30.41
CA SER A 17 1.67 -38.79 -30.00
C SER A 17 1.16 -39.33 -28.65
N TYR A 18 0.61 -38.47 -27.80
CA TYR A 18 0.02 -38.86 -26.52
C TYR A 18 -1.37 -39.48 -26.69
N SER A 19 -1.78 -40.28 -25.69
CA SER A 19 -3.03 -41.02 -25.66
C SER A 19 -3.90 -40.58 -24.47
N LEU A 20 -5.17 -41.02 -24.46
CA LEU A 20 -6.09 -40.77 -23.35
C LEU A 20 -5.58 -41.39 -22.02
N ALA A 21 -4.75 -42.43 -22.07
CA ALA A 21 -4.19 -43.06 -20.87
C ALA A 21 -3.14 -42.18 -20.17
N ASP A 22 -2.54 -41.22 -20.89
CA ASP A 22 -1.48 -40.36 -20.38
C ASP A 22 -2.00 -39.20 -19.51
N ASN A 23 -3.32 -38.95 -19.51
CA ASN A 23 -3.95 -37.97 -18.63
C ASN A 23 -5.36 -38.38 -18.18
N HIS A 24 -5.55 -38.56 -16.87
CA HIS A 24 -6.79 -39.05 -16.29
C HIS A 24 -7.84 -37.95 -16.02
N LYS A 25 -7.50 -36.68 -16.20
CA LYS A 25 -8.36 -35.55 -15.82
C LYS A 25 -9.68 -35.56 -16.58
N LEU A 26 -9.65 -35.79 -17.91
CA LEU A 26 -10.86 -35.85 -18.73
C LEU A 26 -11.75 -37.04 -18.34
N LEU A 27 -11.16 -38.19 -18.04
CA LEU A 27 -11.89 -39.37 -17.58
C LEU A 27 -12.61 -39.10 -16.26
N GLN A 28 -11.95 -38.47 -15.29
CA GLN A 28 -12.57 -38.10 -14.01
C GLN A 28 -13.72 -37.11 -14.17
N VAL A 29 -13.61 -36.18 -15.12
CA VAL A 29 -14.71 -35.27 -15.47
C VAL A 29 -15.89 -36.06 -16.00
N VAL A 30 -15.64 -36.96 -16.97
CA VAL A 30 -16.68 -37.80 -17.58
C VAL A 30 -17.33 -38.72 -16.54
N ASP A 31 -16.56 -39.34 -15.64
CA ASP A 31 -17.05 -40.18 -14.54
C ASP A 31 -18.06 -39.43 -13.66
N ASN A 32 -17.69 -38.23 -13.21
CA ASN A 32 -18.57 -37.42 -12.36
C ASN A 32 -19.81 -36.93 -13.11
N VAL A 33 -19.65 -36.47 -14.35
CA VAL A 33 -20.76 -35.98 -15.17
C VAL A 33 -21.76 -37.10 -15.45
N GLU A 34 -21.27 -38.31 -15.77
CA GLU A 34 -22.11 -39.48 -15.97
C GLU A 34 -22.84 -39.87 -14.69
N ARG A 35 -22.14 -39.92 -13.55
CA ARG A 35 -22.74 -40.25 -12.26
C ARG A 35 -23.91 -39.30 -11.95
N ILE A 36 -23.70 -37.99 -12.05
CA ILE A 36 -24.73 -36.97 -11.77
C ILE A 36 -25.85 -37.02 -12.83
N TYR A 37 -25.52 -37.35 -14.08
CA TYR A 37 -26.51 -37.57 -15.13
C TYR A 37 -27.47 -38.71 -14.76
N ARG A 38 -26.93 -39.84 -14.29
CA ARG A 38 -27.71 -41.02 -13.86
C ARG A 38 -28.51 -40.74 -12.60
N GLU A 39 -27.91 -40.14 -11.58
CA GLU A 39 -28.59 -39.73 -10.33
C GLU A 39 -29.72 -38.75 -10.60
N GLY A 40 -29.53 -37.82 -11.54
CA GLY A 40 -30.50 -36.78 -11.89
C GLY A 40 -31.49 -37.12 -13.00
N MET A 41 -31.61 -38.39 -13.40
CA MET A 41 -32.48 -38.82 -14.51
C MET A 41 -33.95 -38.41 -14.32
N GLU A 42 -34.51 -38.65 -13.13
CA GLU A 42 -35.93 -38.38 -12.85
C GLU A 42 -36.26 -36.88 -12.95
N ASN A 43 -35.37 -36.04 -12.44
CA ASN A 43 -35.56 -34.59 -12.40
C ASN A 43 -35.05 -33.88 -13.66
N LYS A 44 -34.46 -34.64 -14.61
CA LYS A 44 -33.74 -34.13 -15.78
C LYS A 44 -32.70 -33.07 -15.39
N ALA A 45 -31.91 -33.39 -14.36
CA ALA A 45 -30.86 -32.50 -13.87
C ALA A 45 -29.89 -32.15 -15.00
N THR A 46 -29.45 -30.89 -15.04
CA THR A 46 -28.51 -30.37 -16.02
C THR A 46 -27.18 -30.00 -15.39
N GLN A 47 -26.14 -29.99 -16.20
CA GLN A 47 -24.76 -29.82 -15.79
C GLN A 47 -24.03 -28.91 -16.76
N MET A 48 -23.07 -28.14 -16.25
CA MET A 48 -22.25 -27.26 -17.06
C MET A 48 -20.77 -27.54 -16.86
N ILE A 49 -20.03 -27.63 -17.95
CA ILE A 49 -18.58 -27.86 -17.97
C ILE A 49 -17.90 -26.60 -18.52
N PHE A 50 -17.04 -26.01 -17.71
CA PHE A 50 -16.22 -24.86 -18.09
C PHE A 50 -14.80 -25.27 -18.44
N SER A 51 -14.34 -24.87 -19.63
CA SER A 51 -12.94 -24.95 -20.03
C SER A 51 -12.56 -23.81 -20.96
N ASP A 52 -11.59 -22.98 -20.59
CA ASP A 52 -11.04 -21.94 -21.49
C ASP A 52 -9.96 -22.47 -22.45
N ILE A 53 -9.51 -23.71 -22.24
CA ILE A 53 -8.43 -24.35 -23.00
C ILE A 53 -8.99 -25.54 -23.78
N GLY A 54 -8.45 -25.75 -24.98
CA GLY A 54 -8.92 -26.81 -25.87
C GLY A 54 -10.34 -26.56 -26.38
N THR A 55 -10.67 -25.30 -26.67
CA THR A 55 -11.95 -24.90 -27.26
C THR A 55 -11.98 -25.17 -28.76
N PRO A 56 -13.17 -25.44 -29.35
CA PRO A 56 -13.27 -25.82 -30.77
C PRO A 56 -12.75 -24.73 -31.69
N LYS A 57 -11.71 -25.04 -32.48
CA LYS A 57 -11.15 -24.13 -33.50
C LYS A 57 -11.65 -24.55 -34.88
N LYS A 58 -12.32 -23.63 -35.60
CA LYS A 58 -12.87 -23.88 -36.95
C LYS A 58 -11.83 -24.18 -38.06
N LYS A 59 -10.52 -24.14 -37.78
CA LYS A 59 -9.47 -24.16 -38.81
C LYS A 59 -8.38 -25.23 -38.64
N ASP A 60 -8.40 -26.03 -37.58
CA ASP A 60 -7.39 -27.08 -37.36
C ASP A 60 -8.07 -28.40 -37.03
N ASN A 61 -7.65 -29.48 -37.71
CA ASN A 61 -8.05 -30.87 -37.45
C ASN A 61 -7.37 -31.45 -36.19
N GLY A 62 -6.98 -30.57 -35.25
CA GLY A 62 -6.27 -30.93 -34.03
C GLY A 62 -7.20 -31.42 -32.92
N PHE A 63 -6.61 -32.03 -31.90
CA PHE A 63 -7.32 -32.51 -30.71
C PHE A 63 -8.08 -31.36 -30.00
N ASP A 64 -9.35 -31.62 -29.68
CA ASP A 64 -10.27 -30.69 -29.03
C ASP A 64 -10.91 -31.33 -27.79
N VAL A 65 -10.78 -30.66 -26.64
CA VAL A 65 -11.24 -31.21 -25.35
C VAL A 65 -12.76 -31.35 -25.32
N TYR A 66 -13.48 -30.45 -25.98
CA TYR A 66 -14.95 -30.45 -25.96
C TYR A 66 -15.51 -31.64 -26.74
N SER A 67 -14.94 -31.89 -27.91
CA SER A 67 -15.28 -32.99 -28.79
C SER A 67 -14.92 -34.34 -28.17
N GLU A 68 -13.75 -34.42 -27.51
CA GLU A 68 -13.33 -35.62 -26.77
C GLU A 68 -14.29 -35.94 -25.61
N ILE A 69 -14.60 -34.96 -24.75
CA ILE A 69 -15.55 -35.16 -23.65
C ILE A 69 -16.92 -35.61 -24.18
N LYS A 70 -17.38 -34.99 -25.28
CA LYS A 70 -18.63 -35.41 -25.92
C LYS A 70 -18.56 -36.85 -26.42
N ALA A 71 -17.47 -37.24 -27.10
CA ALA A 71 -17.30 -38.61 -27.59
C ALA A 71 -17.31 -39.63 -26.44
N LEU A 72 -16.57 -39.34 -25.36
CA LEU A 72 -16.52 -40.19 -24.16
C LEU A 72 -17.88 -40.31 -23.47
N LEU A 73 -18.64 -39.22 -23.34
CA LEU A 73 -19.98 -39.27 -22.74
C LEU A 73 -20.97 -40.08 -23.60
N VAL A 74 -20.87 -39.97 -24.94
CA VAL A 74 -21.70 -40.73 -25.87
C VAL A 74 -21.37 -42.22 -25.82
N ASP A 75 -20.08 -42.57 -25.74
CA ASP A 75 -19.62 -43.95 -25.57
C ASP A 75 -20.19 -44.59 -24.29
N ARG A 76 -20.35 -43.80 -23.23
CA ARG A 76 -21.00 -44.23 -21.97
C ARG A 76 -22.53 -44.24 -21.99
N GLY A 77 -23.14 -44.01 -23.17
CA GLY A 77 -24.57 -44.14 -23.40
C GLY A 77 -25.39 -42.87 -23.19
N ILE A 78 -24.75 -41.70 -23.02
CA ILE A 78 -25.48 -40.42 -22.96
C ILE A 78 -25.86 -39.98 -24.38
N PRO A 79 -27.13 -39.68 -24.67
CA PRO A 79 -27.53 -39.29 -26.02
C PRO A 79 -26.83 -38.02 -26.49
N SER A 80 -26.19 -38.06 -27.67
CA SER A 80 -25.50 -36.90 -28.26
C SER A 80 -26.38 -35.65 -28.39
N LYS A 81 -27.71 -35.81 -28.52
CA LYS A 81 -28.70 -34.72 -28.55
C LYS A 81 -28.85 -33.97 -27.23
N GLU A 82 -28.46 -34.57 -26.11
CA GLU A 82 -28.53 -33.97 -24.77
C GLU A 82 -27.24 -33.23 -24.39
N ILE A 83 -26.24 -33.23 -25.28
CA ILE A 83 -24.94 -32.57 -25.10
C ILE A 83 -24.82 -31.42 -26.10
N ALA A 84 -24.61 -30.20 -25.60
CA ALA A 84 -24.49 -29.01 -26.45
C ALA A 84 -23.25 -28.15 -26.11
N PHE A 85 -22.79 -27.40 -27.11
CA PHE A 85 -21.72 -26.43 -26.96
C PHE A 85 -22.26 -25.01 -27.06
N VAL A 86 -21.89 -24.14 -26.12
CA VAL A 86 -22.28 -22.72 -26.17
C VAL A 86 -21.71 -22.02 -27.41
N HIS A 87 -20.54 -22.46 -27.88
CA HIS A 87 -19.85 -21.92 -29.07
C HIS A 87 -20.65 -22.08 -30.38
N ASP A 88 -21.62 -23.00 -30.43
CA ASP A 88 -22.50 -23.18 -31.60
C ASP A 88 -23.63 -22.14 -31.63
N ALA A 89 -23.94 -21.52 -30.48
CA ALA A 89 -24.96 -20.49 -30.31
C ALA A 89 -24.37 -19.06 -30.45
N ASN A 90 -24.03 -18.69 -31.68
CA ASN A 90 -23.38 -17.41 -31.99
C ASN A 90 -24.33 -16.20 -32.12
N SER A 91 -25.64 -16.37 -31.97
CA SER A 91 -26.63 -15.28 -31.97
C SER A 91 -27.47 -15.31 -30.69
N ASP A 92 -28.00 -14.16 -30.27
CA ASP A 92 -28.81 -14.05 -29.06
C ASP A 92 -30.07 -14.93 -29.12
N GLU A 93 -30.68 -15.06 -30.30
CA GLU A 93 -31.80 -15.99 -30.52
C GLU A 93 -31.41 -17.45 -30.27
N LYS A 94 -30.23 -17.87 -30.76
CA LYS A 94 -29.71 -19.22 -30.54
C LYS A 94 -29.33 -19.45 -29.08
N LYS A 95 -28.76 -18.46 -28.40
CA LYS A 95 -28.45 -18.53 -26.96
C LYS A 95 -29.70 -18.62 -26.10
N ASN A 96 -30.75 -17.88 -26.45
CA ASN A 96 -32.05 -17.94 -25.77
C ASN A 96 -32.73 -19.30 -26.00
N SER A 97 -32.69 -19.81 -27.23
CA SER A 97 -33.19 -21.15 -27.56
C SER A 97 -32.45 -22.24 -26.78
N LEU A 98 -31.12 -22.18 -26.74
CA LEU A 98 -30.28 -23.10 -25.96
C LEU A 98 -30.60 -23.01 -24.46
N SER A 99 -30.77 -21.80 -23.94
CA SER A 99 -31.16 -21.56 -22.54
C SER A 99 -32.50 -22.23 -22.21
N ARG A 100 -33.50 -22.11 -23.08
CA ARG A 100 -34.79 -22.80 -22.90
C ARG A 100 -34.65 -24.32 -22.88
N LYS A 101 -33.88 -24.88 -23.82
CA LYS A 101 -33.65 -26.33 -23.91
C LYS A 101 -32.94 -26.88 -22.67
N VAL A 102 -31.95 -26.14 -22.13
CA VAL A 102 -31.26 -26.52 -20.91
C VAL A 102 -32.20 -26.43 -19.69
N ASN A 103 -32.95 -25.34 -19.55
CA ASN A 103 -33.91 -25.20 -18.44
C ASN A 103 -35.04 -26.25 -18.50
N ALA A 104 -35.44 -26.71 -19.70
CA ALA A 104 -36.40 -27.80 -19.86
C ALA A 104 -35.82 -29.19 -19.56
N GLY A 105 -34.49 -29.33 -19.53
CA GLY A 105 -33.78 -30.60 -19.41
C GLY A 105 -33.74 -31.42 -20.71
N GLU A 106 -33.94 -30.77 -21.87
CA GLU A 106 -33.71 -31.36 -23.19
C GLU A 106 -32.22 -31.44 -23.52
N VAL A 107 -31.46 -30.44 -23.07
CA VAL A 107 -29.99 -30.47 -23.08
C VAL A 107 -29.55 -30.57 -21.62
N ARG A 108 -28.92 -31.68 -21.28
CA ARG A 108 -28.52 -32.00 -19.90
C ARG A 108 -27.06 -31.70 -19.61
N ILE A 109 -26.23 -31.60 -20.64
CA ILE A 109 -24.80 -31.31 -20.49
C ILE A 109 -24.43 -30.15 -21.43
N LEU A 110 -23.90 -29.08 -20.86
CA LEU A 110 -23.52 -27.87 -21.58
C LEU A 110 -22.04 -27.58 -21.39
N LEU A 111 -21.27 -27.50 -22.48
CA LEU A 111 -19.85 -27.09 -22.42
C LEU A 111 -19.70 -25.64 -22.87
N ALA A 112 -18.90 -24.86 -22.13
CA ALA A 112 -18.69 -23.44 -22.41
C ALA A 112 -17.31 -22.92 -21.95
N SER A 113 -16.79 -21.90 -22.64
CA SER A 113 -15.68 -21.09 -22.12
C SER A 113 -16.20 -20.01 -21.16
N THR A 114 -15.33 -19.44 -20.33
CA THR A 114 -15.60 -18.27 -19.49
C THR A 114 -16.10 -17.09 -20.32
N GLU A 115 -15.49 -16.84 -21.49
CA GLU A 115 -15.89 -15.70 -22.33
C GLU A 115 -17.32 -15.86 -22.86
N LYS A 116 -17.70 -17.07 -23.31
CA LYS A 116 -19.01 -17.31 -23.94
C LYS A 116 -20.09 -17.73 -22.94
N GLY A 117 -19.71 -18.33 -21.82
CA GLY A 117 -20.59 -18.87 -20.77
C GLY A 117 -20.62 -18.05 -19.48
N GLY A 118 -19.63 -17.19 -19.25
CA GLY A 118 -19.46 -16.42 -18.01
C GLY A 118 -20.48 -15.29 -17.85
N THR A 119 -21.01 -14.73 -18.93
CA THR A 119 -22.05 -13.67 -18.89
C THR A 119 -23.19 -13.92 -19.89
N GLY A 120 -24.42 -13.52 -19.54
CA GLY A 120 -25.54 -13.48 -20.48
C GLY A 120 -26.31 -14.79 -20.76
N LEU A 121 -25.99 -15.91 -20.09
CA LEU A 121 -26.75 -17.17 -20.20
C LEU A 121 -27.61 -17.44 -18.95
N ASN A 122 -28.87 -17.79 -19.18
CA ASN A 122 -29.87 -18.07 -18.14
C ASN A 122 -30.24 -19.56 -18.19
N VAL A 123 -29.47 -20.38 -17.48
CA VAL A 123 -29.53 -21.87 -17.55
C VAL A 123 -29.71 -22.52 -16.17
N GLN A 124 -30.06 -21.74 -15.14
CA GLN A 124 -29.99 -22.19 -13.75
C GLN A 124 -31.09 -23.15 -13.31
N SER A 125 -32.23 -23.25 -14.02
CA SER A 125 -33.47 -23.83 -13.45
C SER A 125 -33.29 -25.27 -12.97
N LYS A 126 -32.58 -26.10 -13.73
CA LYS A 126 -32.32 -27.51 -13.41
C LYS A 126 -30.85 -27.82 -13.18
N MET A 127 -30.02 -26.80 -13.01
CA MET A 127 -28.57 -26.92 -12.94
C MET A 127 -28.16 -27.55 -11.60
N LYS A 128 -27.70 -28.80 -11.63
CA LYS A 128 -27.28 -29.54 -10.43
C LYS A 128 -25.78 -29.46 -10.18
N ALA A 129 -24.97 -29.40 -11.24
CA ALA A 129 -23.52 -29.37 -11.11
C ALA A 129 -22.81 -28.45 -12.11
N VAL A 130 -21.72 -27.83 -11.65
CA VAL A 130 -20.75 -27.11 -12.48
C VAL A 130 -19.38 -27.76 -12.34
N HIS A 131 -18.69 -27.96 -13.46
CA HIS A 131 -17.39 -28.62 -13.55
C HIS A 131 -16.37 -27.64 -14.14
N HIS A 132 -15.36 -27.24 -13.37
CA HIS A 132 -14.26 -26.38 -13.83
C HIS A 132 -13.04 -27.23 -14.18
N LEU A 133 -12.77 -27.37 -15.47
CA LEU A 133 -11.63 -28.13 -15.98
C LEU A 133 -10.33 -27.36 -15.89
N ASP A 134 -10.41 -26.04 -15.90
CA ASP A 134 -9.27 -25.14 -15.82
C ASP A 134 -9.52 -24.01 -14.82
N VAL A 135 -8.43 -23.52 -14.25
CA VAL A 135 -8.44 -22.38 -13.34
C VAL A 135 -8.29 -21.11 -14.18
N PRO A 136 -9.25 -20.16 -14.14
CA PRO A 136 -9.10 -18.87 -14.81
C PRO A 136 -8.08 -18.01 -14.04
N TRP A 137 -7.68 -16.87 -14.60
CA TRP A 137 -6.66 -15.97 -14.01
C TRP A 137 -7.23 -14.92 -13.06
N ARG A 138 -8.53 -14.63 -13.17
CA ARG A 138 -9.22 -13.60 -12.39
C ARG A 138 -10.24 -14.24 -11.45
N PRO A 139 -10.29 -13.84 -10.17
CA PRO A 139 -11.28 -14.38 -9.24
C PRO A 139 -12.72 -14.11 -9.67
N SER A 140 -12.94 -12.98 -10.36
CA SER A 140 -14.24 -12.60 -10.94
C SER A 140 -14.78 -13.65 -11.89
N ASP A 141 -13.91 -14.34 -12.63
CA ASP A 141 -14.32 -15.31 -13.64
C ASP A 141 -14.88 -16.56 -12.97
N ILE A 142 -14.26 -17.02 -11.87
CA ILE A 142 -14.77 -18.13 -11.04
C ILE A 142 -16.14 -17.75 -10.46
N GLN A 143 -16.26 -16.53 -9.92
CA GLN A 143 -17.54 -16.04 -9.39
C GLN A 143 -18.62 -15.95 -10.47
N GLN A 144 -18.28 -15.48 -11.68
CA GLN A 144 -19.22 -15.40 -12.80
C GLN A 144 -19.67 -16.80 -13.27
N ARG A 145 -18.74 -17.76 -13.37
CA ARG A 145 -19.04 -19.16 -13.69
C ARG A 145 -19.96 -19.78 -12.62
N ASN A 146 -19.63 -19.62 -11.33
CA ASN A 146 -20.44 -20.15 -10.22
C ASN A 146 -21.79 -19.44 -10.07
N GLY A 147 -21.88 -18.17 -10.48
CA GLY A 147 -23.14 -17.42 -10.54
C GLY A 147 -24.15 -17.96 -11.57
N ARG A 148 -23.77 -18.96 -12.39
CA ARG A 148 -24.69 -19.68 -13.29
C ARG A 148 -25.46 -20.78 -12.56
N ILE A 149 -24.95 -21.27 -11.44
CA ILE A 149 -25.59 -22.33 -10.64
C ILE A 149 -26.10 -21.82 -9.30
N ILE A 150 -25.32 -20.97 -8.60
CA ILE A 150 -25.73 -20.29 -7.37
C ILE A 150 -26.52 -19.04 -7.76
N ARG A 151 -27.79 -19.24 -8.12
CA ARG A 151 -28.69 -18.17 -8.55
C ARG A 151 -30.12 -18.45 -8.14
N GLN A 152 -30.88 -17.39 -7.86
CA GLN A 152 -32.33 -17.50 -7.65
C GLN A 152 -33.02 -18.12 -8.87
N GLY A 153 -33.96 -19.02 -8.61
CA GLY A 153 -34.72 -19.74 -9.65
C GLY A 153 -34.17 -21.12 -10.03
N ASN A 154 -33.17 -21.65 -9.32
CA ASN A 154 -32.77 -23.06 -9.43
C ASN A 154 -33.73 -23.94 -8.59
N GLU A 155 -34.24 -25.01 -9.18
CA GLU A 155 -35.13 -25.99 -8.54
C GLU A 155 -34.38 -26.88 -7.54
N ASN A 156 -33.06 -27.02 -7.70
CA ASN A 156 -32.22 -27.79 -6.81
C ASN A 156 -31.86 -26.97 -5.55
N LYS A 157 -32.17 -27.51 -4.36
CA LYS A 157 -31.81 -26.88 -3.07
C LYS A 157 -30.31 -26.86 -2.82
N GLU A 158 -29.61 -27.89 -3.30
CA GLU A 158 -28.17 -28.07 -3.16
C GLU A 158 -27.55 -28.29 -4.53
N VAL A 159 -26.40 -27.66 -4.75
CA VAL A 159 -25.69 -27.64 -6.02
C VAL A 159 -24.23 -28.00 -5.82
N ASP A 160 -23.66 -28.72 -6.77
CA ASP A 160 -22.28 -29.21 -6.68
C ASP A 160 -21.35 -28.42 -7.59
N ILE A 161 -20.20 -27.98 -7.05
CA ILE A 161 -19.18 -27.26 -7.81
C ILE A 161 -17.88 -28.05 -7.73
N TYR A 162 -17.49 -28.64 -8.86
CA TYR A 162 -16.28 -29.44 -8.98
C TYR A 162 -15.15 -28.61 -9.60
N HIS A 163 -13.99 -28.64 -8.96
CA HIS A 163 -12.76 -28.08 -9.49
C HIS A 163 -11.76 -29.22 -9.72
N TYR A 164 -11.35 -29.42 -10.96
CA TYR A 164 -10.42 -30.48 -11.32
C TYR A 164 -9.00 -29.94 -11.36
N ILE A 165 -8.12 -30.50 -10.54
CA ILE A 165 -6.75 -30.02 -10.34
C ILE A 165 -5.79 -31.19 -10.61
N THR A 166 -4.85 -30.99 -11.53
CA THR A 166 -3.77 -31.96 -11.77
C THR A 166 -2.65 -31.73 -10.76
N LYS A 167 -2.36 -32.71 -9.91
CA LYS A 167 -1.29 -32.63 -8.90
C LYS A 167 0.07 -32.45 -9.58
N GLY A 168 0.94 -31.62 -8.98
CA GLY A 168 2.26 -31.33 -9.55
C GLY A 168 2.22 -30.55 -10.86
N SER A 169 1.08 -29.96 -11.21
CA SER A 169 0.93 -29.16 -12.42
C SER A 169 0.76 -27.67 -12.11
N PHE A 170 0.68 -26.89 -13.19
CA PHE A 170 0.42 -25.45 -13.15
C PHE A 170 -0.92 -25.06 -12.49
N ASP A 171 -1.87 -26.00 -12.35
CA ASP A 171 -3.15 -25.76 -11.70
C ASP A 171 -3.00 -25.35 -10.22
N ASN A 172 -2.05 -25.96 -9.49
CA ASN A 172 -1.81 -25.65 -8.07
C ASN A 172 -1.37 -24.20 -7.86
N TYR A 173 -0.53 -23.69 -8.76
CA TYR A 173 -0.07 -22.30 -8.73
C TYR A 173 -1.22 -21.33 -8.98
N LEU A 174 -2.03 -21.60 -10.01
CA LEU A 174 -3.16 -20.75 -10.35
C LEU A 174 -4.12 -20.61 -9.17
N TRP A 175 -4.38 -21.68 -8.43
CA TRP A 175 -5.19 -21.61 -7.21
C TRP A 175 -4.55 -20.79 -6.10
N ALA A 176 -3.25 -20.92 -5.86
CA ALA A 176 -2.54 -20.09 -4.88
C ALA A 176 -2.55 -18.60 -5.28
N THR A 177 -2.35 -18.30 -6.57
CA THR A 177 -2.47 -16.93 -7.11
C THR A 177 -3.88 -16.37 -6.90
N GLN A 178 -4.91 -17.18 -7.16
CA GLN A 178 -6.31 -16.80 -6.92
C GLN A 178 -6.58 -16.50 -5.46
N GLU A 179 -6.05 -17.31 -4.54
CA GLU A 179 -6.19 -17.10 -3.09
C GLU A 179 -5.55 -15.78 -2.66
N ASN A 180 -4.33 -15.50 -3.09
CA ASN A 180 -3.63 -14.25 -2.77
C ASN A 180 -4.40 -13.03 -3.30
N LYS A 181 -4.90 -13.07 -4.54
CA LYS A 181 -5.75 -12.00 -5.10
C LYS A 181 -7.03 -11.80 -4.28
N LEU A 182 -7.70 -12.87 -3.88
CA LEU A 182 -8.90 -12.80 -3.04
C LEU A 182 -8.62 -12.24 -1.64
N ARG A 183 -7.48 -12.60 -1.04
CA ARG A 183 -7.05 -12.08 0.26
C ARG A 183 -6.84 -10.56 0.20
N TYR A 184 -6.18 -10.09 -0.86
CA TYR A 184 -5.96 -8.67 -1.09
C TYR A 184 -7.27 -7.89 -1.29
N ILE A 185 -8.18 -8.41 -2.13
CA ILE A 185 -9.52 -7.83 -2.32
C ILE A 185 -10.28 -7.76 -0.99
N LYS A 186 -10.25 -8.83 -0.18
CA LYS A 186 -10.89 -8.84 1.15
C LYS A 186 -10.29 -7.82 2.10
N GLN A 187 -8.96 -7.63 2.09
CA GLN A 187 -8.29 -6.62 2.91
C GLN A 187 -8.72 -5.20 2.53
N ILE A 188 -8.81 -4.91 1.23
CA ILE A 188 -9.34 -3.63 0.75
C ILE A 188 -10.81 -3.45 1.17
N MET A 189 -11.65 -4.47 0.96
CA MET A 189 -13.09 -4.40 1.25
C MET A 189 -13.39 -4.28 2.75
N THR A 190 -12.51 -4.79 3.63
CA THR A 190 -12.72 -4.75 5.08
C THR A 190 -12.24 -3.46 5.73
N SER A 191 -11.57 -2.57 4.97
CA SER A 191 -11.32 -1.15 5.28
C SER A 191 -10.70 -0.85 6.65
N LYS A 192 -10.05 -1.81 7.31
CA LYS A 192 -9.58 -1.65 8.69
C LYS A 192 -8.22 -1.00 8.87
N GLU A 193 -7.40 -0.81 7.85
CA GLU A 193 -6.27 0.13 7.85
C GLU A 193 -5.91 0.54 6.40
N PRO A 194 -5.57 1.82 6.13
CA PRO A 194 -5.05 2.22 4.84
C PRO A 194 -3.60 1.72 4.72
N ILE A 195 -3.42 0.56 4.07
CA ILE A 195 -2.10 0.07 3.68
C ILE A 195 -1.54 1.07 2.65
N ARG A 196 -0.79 2.08 3.12
CA ARG A 196 -0.06 3.06 2.27
C ARG A 196 1.13 2.43 1.52
N ALA A 197 1.23 1.11 1.49
CA ALA A 197 2.16 0.34 0.69
C ALA A 197 1.40 -0.81 0.04
N ALA A 198 0.42 -0.46 -0.79
CA ALA A 198 -0.07 -1.38 -1.81
C ALA A 198 1.06 -1.53 -2.84
N GLU A 199 1.90 -2.56 -2.69
CA GLU A 199 2.75 -2.98 -3.81
C GLU A 199 1.80 -3.44 -4.91
N ASP A 200 1.89 -2.78 -6.05
CA ASP A 200 1.23 -3.23 -7.27
C ASP A 200 1.87 -4.58 -7.61
N ILE A 201 1.12 -5.66 -7.40
CA ILE A 201 1.53 -6.98 -7.87
C ILE A 201 1.38 -6.92 -9.38
N ASP A 202 2.45 -6.49 -10.05
CA ASP A 202 2.48 -6.35 -11.50
C ASP A 202 2.02 -7.67 -12.15
N GLU A 203 1.14 -7.52 -13.14
CA GLU A 203 0.16 -8.53 -13.53
C GLU A 203 0.78 -9.72 -14.30
N GLN A 204 2.11 -9.77 -14.49
CA GLN A 204 2.73 -10.70 -15.46
C GLN A 204 4.10 -11.31 -15.16
N THR A 205 4.82 -10.98 -14.09
CA THR A 205 6.15 -11.58 -13.90
C THR A 205 6.09 -12.73 -12.89
N MET A 206 5.80 -13.94 -13.37
CA MET A 206 6.30 -15.14 -12.68
C MET A 206 7.80 -14.93 -12.49
N THR A 207 8.29 -14.98 -11.26
CA THR A 207 9.75 -15.02 -11.09
C THR A 207 10.23 -16.35 -11.66
N ALA A 208 11.44 -16.39 -12.22
CA ALA A 208 12.01 -17.64 -12.74
C ALA A 208 12.04 -18.75 -11.67
N SER A 209 12.10 -18.35 -10.40
CA SER A 209 12.06 -19.20 -9.22
C SER A 209 10.69 -19.84 -8.98
N ASP A 210 9.58 -19.11 -9.18
CA ASP A 210 8.21 -19.68 -9.11
C ASP A 210 8.03 -20.79 -10.14
N PHE A 211 8.55 -20.57 -11.35
CA PHE A 211 8.53 -21.56 -12.41
C PHE A 211 9.39 -22.78 -12.06
N LYS A 212 10.56 -22.57 -11.46
CA LYS A 212 11.46 -23.64 -11.00
C LYS A 212 10.84 -24.48 -9.87
N ALA A 213 10.13 -23.87 -8.91
CA ALA A 213 9.44 -24.58 -7.83
C ALA A 213 8.34 -25.51 -8.36
N LEU A 214 7.56 -25.02 -9.33
CA LEU A 214 6.50 -25.78 -9.96
C LEU A 214 7.02 -26.90 -10.84
N ALA A 215 8.09 -26.64 -11.60
CA ALA A 215 8.70 -27.64 -12.49
C ALA A 215 9.39 -28.76 -11.70
N THR A 216 9.98 -28.45 -10.55
CA THR A 216 10.71 -29.43 -9.71
C THR A 216 9.83 -30.13 -8.69
N GLY A 217 8.63 -29.61 -8.41
CA GLY A 217 7.76 -30.14 -7.36
C GLY A 217 8.33 -29.99 -5.95
N ASN A 218 9.40 -29.21 -5.76
CA ASN A 218 10.07 -29.03 -4.47
C ASN A 218 9.30 -28.01 -3.60
N PRO A 219 8.63 -28.44 -2.52
CA PRO A 219 7.85 -27.55 -1.66
C PRO A 219 8.72 -26.52 -0.92
N TYR A 220 10.00 -26.83 -0.68
CA TYR A 220 10.93 -25.94 0.04
C TYR A 220 11.39 -24.76 -0.81
N LEU A 221 11.41 -24.90 -2.14
CA LEU A 221 11.72 -23.76 -3.01
C LEU A 221 10.63 -22.68 -2.91
N LYS A 222 9.36 -23.10 -2.83
CA LYS A 222 8.25 -22.17 -2.54
C LYS A 222 8.41 -21.54 -1.16
N TYR A 223 8.75 -22.33 -0.14
CA TYR A 223 8.91 -21.84 1.22
C TYR A 223 10.06 -20.82 1.37
N LYS A 224 11.19 -21.05 0.70
CA LYS A 224 12.30 -20.09 0.59
C LYS A 224 11.83 -18.74 0.07
N MET A 225 10.99 -18.74 -0.97
CA MET A 225 10.48 -17.51 -1.58
C MET A 225 9.50 -16.76 -0.68
N GLU A 226 8.66 -17.49 0.06
CA GLU A 226 7.79 -16.88 1.07
C GLU A 226 8.64 -16.18 2.15
N LEU A 227 9.72 -16.82 2.60
CA LEU A 227 10.68 -16.22 3.53
C LEU A 227 11.41 -15.00 2.93
N GLU A 228 11.85 -15.04 1.67
CA GLU A 228 12.49 -13.90 0.98
C GLU A 228 11.57 -12.68 0.91
N ASN A 229 10.30 -12.90 0.55
CA ASN A 229 9.29 -11.83 0.48
C ASN A 229 9.02 -11.24 1.86
N ASP A 230 8.84 -12.09 2.87
CA ASP A 230 8.64 -11.66 4.24
C ASP A 230 9.84 -10.87 4.78
N LEU A 231 11.06 -11.34 4.48
CA LEU A 231 12.30 -10.65 4.86
C LEU A 231 12.43 -9.30 4.18
N THR A 232 12.11 -9.22 2.89
CA THR A 232 12.12 -7.96 2.14
C THR A 232 11.14 -6.96 2.75
N LEU A 233 9.92 -7.40 3.08
CA LEU A 233 8.90 -6.59 3.74
C LEU A 233 9.37 -6.11 5.12
N LEU A 234 9.89 -7.02 5.95
CA LEU A 234 10.38 -6.71 7.29
C LEU A 234 11.60 -5.77 7.25
N GLU A 235 12.50 -5.94 6.27
CA GLU A 235 13.64 -5.06 6.07
C GLU A 235 13.22 -3.66 5.63
N ASN A 236 12.21 -3.55 4.76
CA ASN A 236 11.60 -2.26 4.41
C ASN A 236 11.00 -1.57 5.63
N GLN A 237 10.26 -2.30 6.48
CA GLN A 237 9.70 -1.79 7.73
C GLN A 237 10.80 -1.35 8.71
N ARG A 238 11.86 -2.14 8.85
CA ARG A 238 13.01 -1.85 9.70
C ARG A 238 13.76 -0.60 9.24
N ARG A 239 14.00 -0.46 7.92
CA ARG A 239 14.60 0.75 7.33
C ARG A 239 13.73 1.98 7.57
N ALA A 240 12.42 1.87 7.42
CA ALA A 240 11.49 2.95 7.74
C ALA A 240 11.56 3.35 9.22
N PHE A 241 11.57 2.37 10.13
CA PHE A 241 11.73 2.61 11.56
C PHE A 241 13.05 3.31 11.88
N GLN A 242 14.15 2.91 11.24
CA GLN A 242 15.45 3.55 11.42
C GLN A 242 15.45 5.02 10.97
N ARG A 243 14.81 5.32 9.82
CA ARG A 243 14.63 6.72 9.37
C ARG A 243 13.82 7.55 10.37
N SER A 244 12.80 6.97 10.99
CA SER A 244 12.07 7.64 12.08
C SER A 244 12.96 7.94 13.28
N LYS A 245 13.84 7.01 13.68
CA LYS A 245 14.82 7.28 14.75
C LYS A 245 15.78 8.41 14.39
N ASP A 246 16.23 8.47 13.14
CA ASP A 246 17.09 9.55 12.66
C ASP A 246 16.35 10.90 12.71
N HIS A 247 15.07 10.94 12.32
CA HIS A 247 14.25 12.14 12.47
C HIS A 247 14.13 12.60 13.95
N TYR A 248 13.93 11.67 14.89
CA TYR A 248 13.90 12.00 16.32
C TYR A 248 15.25 12.50 16.84
N ARG A 249 16.39 11.98 16.35
CA ARG A 249 17.73 12.49 16.69
C ARG A 249 17.88 13.96 16.30
N HIS A 250 17.49 14.31 15.07
CA HIS A 250 17.53 15.69 14.59
C HIS A 250 16.58 16.58 15.42
N THR A 251 15.40 16.08 15.76
CA THR A 251 14.43 16.83 16.60
C THR A 251 15.00 17.11 17.98
N ILE A 252 15.66 16.12 18.61
CA ILE A 252 16.31 16.30 19.91
C ILE A 252 17.42 17.36 19.83
N SER A 253 18.32 17.27 18.85
CA SER A 253 19.39 18.26 18.64
C SER A 253 18.82 19.67 18.47
N TYR A 254 17.82 19.82 17.61
CA TYR A 254 17.15 21.09 17.37
C TYR A 254 16.54 21.67 18.65
N CYS A 255 15.87 20.85 19.47
CA CYS A 255 15.30 21.31 20.73
C CYS A 255 16.39 21.69 21.74
N GLU A 256 17.45 20.88 21.86
CA GLU A 256 18.56 21.13 22.79
C GLU A 256 19.35 22.40 22.44
N GLU A 257 19.46 22.73 21.16
CA GLU A 257 20.08 23.98 20.68
C GLU A 257 19.19 25.22 20.90
N ASN A 258 17.89 25.11 20.64
CA ASN A 258 16.99 26.28 20.64
C ASN A 258 16.37 26.59 22.01
N MET A 259 16.10 25.58 22.85
CA MET A 259 15.49 25.81 24.16
C MET A 259 16.30 26.76 25.07
N PRO A 260 17.64 26.68 25.16
CA PRO A 260 18.43 27.63 25.94
C PRO A 260 18.31 29.06 25.41
N ILE A 261 18.23 29.24 24.08
CA ILE A 261 18.07 30.55 23.45
C ILE A 261 16.72 31.17 23.83
N LEU A 262 15.63 30.38 23.76
CA LEU A 262 14.30 30.85 24.16
C LEU A 262 14.22 31.14 25.66
N LYS A 263 14.82 30.30 26.51
CA LYS A 263 14.90 30.55 27.96
C LYS A 263 15.63 31.86 28.28
N LYS A 264 16.75 32.11 27.60
CA LYS A 264 17.52 33.36 27.74
C LYS A 264 16.74 34.57 27.22
N ARG A 265 15.94 34.42 26.16
CA ARG A 265 15.04 35.47 25.67
C ARG A 265 13.93 35.75 26.70
N LEU A 266 13.33 34.70 27.27
CA LEU A 266 12.28 34.80 28.29
C LEU A 266 12.73 35.58 29.53
N SER A 267 13.97 35.35 29.99
CA SER A 267 14.51 36.05 31.17
C SER A 267 14.73 37.56 30.97
N LYS A 268 14.64 38.06 29.74
CA LYS A 268 14.90 39.45 29.36
C LYS A 268 13.63 40.25 29.04
N TYR A 269 12.45 39.62 29.06
CA TYR A 269 11.20 40.34 28.79
C TYR A 269 10.79 41.25 29.94
N GLU A 270 11.09 40.87 31.19
CA GLU A 270 10.60 41.58 32.38
C GLU A 270 10.97 43.07 32.35
N GLY A 271 12.26 43.39 32.10
CA GLY A 271 12.72 44.78 32.00
C GLY A 271 12.12 45.54 30.82
N ASP A 272 12.02 44.90 29.65
CA ASP A 272 11.44 45.53 28.46
C ASP A 272 9.92 45.77 28.61
N ILE A 273 9.18 44.88 29.27
CA ILE A 273 7.75 45.07 29.57
C ILE A 273 7.56 46.25 30.51
N GLN A 274 8.35 46.31 31.60
CA GLN A 274 8.30 47.44 32.54
C GLN A 274 8.60 48.77 31.85
N GLN A 275 9.62 48.81 30.98
CA GLN A 275 9.97 49.99 30.19
C GLN A 275 8.86 50.39 29.21
N SER A 276 8.22 49.41 28.57
CA SER A 276 7.07 49.64 27.68
C SER A 276 5.88 50.22 28.44
N GLU A 277 5.47 49.61 29.56
CA GLU A 277 4.34 50.07 30.36
C GLU A 277 4.58 51.46 30.95
N MET A 278 5.76 51.73 31.53
CA MET A 278 6.11 53.03 32.11
C MET A 278 6.08 54.18 31.09
N SER A 279 6.42 53.91 29.83
CA SER A 279 6.50 54.91 28.77
C SER A 279 5.20 55.07 27.97
N LYS A 280 4.16 54.29 28.25
CA LYS A 280 2.94 54.19 27.42
C LYS A 280 2.09 55.46 27.42
N ASP A 281 1.92 56.06 28.60
CA ASP A 281 1.05 57.23 28.81
C ASP A 281 1.84 58.56 28.77
N GLN A 282 3.13 58.51 28.43
CA GLN A 282 3.96 59.70 28.31
C GLN A 282 3.66 60.45 27.00
N ALA A 283 3.86 61.77 27.02
CA ALA A 283 3.79 62.58 25.80
C ALA A 283 4.80 62.07 24.76
N PHE A 284 4.44 62.14 23.47
CA PHE A 284 5.30 61.63 22.41
C PHE A 284 6.63 62.39 22.39
N SER A 285 7.73 61.64 22.45
CA SER A 285 9.08 62.14 22.25
C SER A 285 9.94 61.06 21.61
N MET A 286 10.62 61.42 20.53
CA MET A 286 11.53 60.53 19.81
C MET A 286 12.79 61.27 19.40
N THR A 287 13.94 60.66 19.64
CA THR A 287 15.24 61.19 19.19
C THR A 287 15.66 60.45 17.93
N VAL A 288 15.81 61.15 16.81
CA VAL A 288 16.26 60.59 15.54
C VAL A 288 17.62 61.18 15.21
N GLY A 289 18.65 60.32 15.15
CA GLY A 289 20.05 60.76 15.11
C GLY A 289 20.42 61.59 16.34
N LYS A 290 20.65 62.89 16.17
CA LYS A 290 20.98 63.84 17.25
C LYS A 290 19.86 64.83 17.59
N GLN A 291 18.72 64.76 16.89
CA GLN A 291 17.62 65.71 17.04
C GLN A 291 16.42 65.07 17.73
N ALA A 292 15.79 65.78 18.66
CA ALA A 292 14.55 65.37 19.32
C ALA A 292 13.32 65.93 18.60
N PHE A 293 12.25 65.14 18.56
CA PHE A 293 10.98 65.47 17.92
C PHE A 293 9.81 65.17 18.88
N ASP A 294 8.81 66.04 18.89
CA ASP A 294 7.56 65.95 19.65
C ASP A 294 6.33 65.73 18.75
N GLN A 295 6.50 65.81 17.43
CA GLN A 295 5.49 65.48 16.42
C GLN A 295 5.81 64.16 15.71
N ARG A 296 4.82 63.25 15.67
CA ARG A 296 4.98 61.90 15.06
C ARG A 296 5.33 61.94 13.57
N SER A 297 4.76 62.89 12.82
CA SER A 297 4.98 62.99 11.37
C SER A 297 6.43 63.36 11.06
N GLU A 298 6.95 64.40 11.72
CA GLU A 298 8.31 64.92 11.51
C GLU A 298 9.38 63.89 11.94
N ALA A 299 9.14 63.22 13.07
CA ALA A 299 10.01 62.13 13.54
C ALA A 299 10.07 60.98 12.52
N GLY A 300 8.92 60.59 11.96
CA GLY A 300 8.82 59.55 10.93
C GLY A 300 9.57 59.92 9.65
N GLU A 301 9.42 61.15 9.16
CA GLU A 301 10.13 61.63 7.97
C GLU A 301 11.65 61.68 8.18
N SER A 302 12.09 62.14 9.36
CA SER A 302 13.51 62.13 9.73
C SER A 302 14.07 60.71 9.79
N LEU A 303 13.30 59.76 10.35
CA LEU A 303 13.69 58.36 10.41
C LEU A 303 13.78 57.73 9.02
N HIS A 304 12.82 58.01 8.13
CA HIS A 304 12.87 57.56 6.73
C HIS A 304 14.13 58.03 6.02
N ARG A 305 14.50 59.31 6.22
CA ARG A 305 15.76 59.85 5.68
C ARG A 305 16.95 59.06 6.19
N LEU A 306 17.06 58.82 7.50
CA LEU A 306 18.17 58.04 8.06
C LEU A 306 18.20 56.59 7.54
N ILE A 307 17.05 55.92 7.41
CA ILE A 307 16.98 54.55 6.89
C ILE A 307 17.48 54.48 5.45
N ARG A 308 17.02 55.38 4.57
CA ARG A 308 17.42 55.39 3.15
C ARG A 308 18.92 55.69 2.96
N HIS A 309 19.48 56.53 3.82
CA HIS A 309 20.91 56.90 3.78
C HIS A 309 21.78 56.02 4.68
N ASN A 310 21.22 54.98 5.32
CA ASN A 310 21.99 54.04 6.14
C ASN A 310 22.75 53.05 5.25
N GLN A 311 23.66 53.56 4.42
CA GLN A 311 24.48 52.75 3.52
C GLN A 311 25.93 52.69 4.00
N ALA A 312 26.62 51.58 3.70
CA ALA A 312 28.03 51.38 4.01
C ALA A 312 28.64 50.26 3.14
N ASP A 313 29.96 50.30 2.93
CA ASP A 313 30.70 49.24 2.25
C ASP A 313 30.78 47.95 3.08
N SER A 314 30.79 48.09 4.40
CA SER A 314 30.76 47.00 5.38
C SER A 314 29.40 46.90 6.09
N LYS A 315 29.03 45.70 6.53
CA LYS A 315 27.81 45.47 7.32
C LYS A 315 28.01 46.02 8.74
N GLU A 316 27.34 47.12 9.06
CA GLU A 316 27.40 47.81 10.34
C GLU A 316 26.02 47.89 10.98
N PHE A 317 25.90 47.56 12.26
CA PHE A 317 24.64 47.67 12.99
C PHE A 317 24.57 49.03 13.70
N ARG A 318 23.80 49.96 13.12
CA ARG A 318 23.79 51.37 13.54
C ARG A 318 22.50 51.73 14.28
N THR A 319 22.61 52.56 15.32
CA THR A 319 21.45 53.17 15.99
C THR A 319 20.96 54.36 15.17
N LEU A 320 19.70 54.32 14.74
CA LEU A 320 19.07 55.36 13.94
C LEU A 320 18.23 56.31 14.80
N ALA A 321 17.58 55.79 15.83
CA ALA A 321 16.73 56.56 16.72
C ALA A 321 16.61 55.93 18.10
N SER A 322 16.09 56.68 19.06
CA SER A 322 15.66 56.21 20.38
C SER A 322 14.21 56.64 20.61
N TYR A 323 13.36 55.70 20.99
CA TYR A 323 11.93 55.91 21.20
C TYR A 323 11.45 55.11 22.42
N ARG A 324 10.79 55.78 23.37
CA ARG A 324 10.23 55.15 24.60
C ARG A 324 11.26 54.34 25.41
N GLY A 325 12.53 54.74 25.36
CA GLY A 325 13.65 54.06 26.03
C GLY A 325 14.21 52.85 25.28
N PHE A 326 13.75 52.59 24.06
CA PHE A 326 14.31 51.57 23.18
C PHE A 326 15.13 52.19 22.06
N ASP A 327 16.25 51.55 21.74
CA ASP A 327 17.07 51.90 20.59
C ASP A 327 16.49 51.27 19.32
N ILE A 328 16.36 52.07 18.28
CA ILE A 328 15.96 51.62 16.95
C ILE A 328 17.22 51.46 16.11
N LYS A 329 17.61 50.21 15.85
CA LYS A 329 18.85 49.86 15.15
C LYS A 329 18.57 49.14 13.83
N MET A 330 19.46 49.33 12.87
CA MET A 330 19.34 48.69 11.57
C MET A 330 20.73 48.33 11.04
N LEU A 331 20.82 47.20 10.35
CA LEU A 331 22.02 46.86 9.59
C LEU A 331 22.15 47.81 8.39
N SER A 332 23.35 48.30 8.12
CA SER A 332 23.64 49.12 6.95
C SER A 332 23.27 48.39 5.67
N LEU A 333 22.76 49.16 4.71
CA LEU A 333 22.44 48.73 3.37
C LEU A 333 23.69 48.81 2.47
N PRO A 334 23.84 47.90 1.51
CA PRO A 334 24.93 47.99 0.54
C PRO A 334 24.75 49.21 -0.38
N ILE A 335 25.84 49.93 -0.67
CA ILE A 335 25.84 51.17 -1.47
C ILE A 335 25.42 50.93 -2.94
N ASN A 336 25.76 49.76 -3.50
CA ASN A 336 25.58 49.43 -4.92
C ASN A 336 24.36 48.53 -5.22
N GLN A 337 23.33 48.55 -4.38
CA GLN A 337 22.09 47.79 -4.63
C GLN A 337 20.87 48.70 -4.53
N PRO A 338 19.81 48.42 -5.31
CA PRO A 338 18.55 49.14 -5.17
C PRO A 338 18.01 48.97 -3.75
N LEU A 339 17.40 50.04 -3.24
CA LEU A 339 16.75 49.99 -1.94
C LEU A 339 15.60 48.97 -1.97
N PRO A 340 15.45 48.12 -0.94
CA PRO A 340 14.35 47.18 -0.87
C PRO A 340 13.02 47.91 -0.65
N GLU A 341 11.91 47.27 -1.03
CA GLU A 341 10.56 47.77 -0.74
C GLU A 341 10.25 47.74 0.76
N THR A 342 10.87 46.82 1.51
CA THR A 342 10.72 46.72 2.96
C THR A 342 12.07 46.68 3.67
N PHE A 343 12.13 47.34 4.82
CA PHE A 343 13.32 47.51 5.64
C PHE A 343 13.11 46.80 6.98
N SER A 344 14.06 45.94 7.35
CA SER A 344 14.05 45.23 8.63
C SER A 344 14.83 46.04 9.67
N VAL A 345 14.10 46.57 10.64
CA VAL A 345 14.64 47.34 11.77
C VAL A 345 14.50 46.52 13.05
N LYS A 346 15.42 46.72 13.99
CA LYS A 346 15.41 46.09 15.30
C LYS A 346 15.11 47.14 16.37
N ILE A 347 14.09 46.89 17.18
CA ILE A 347 13.90 47.59 18.46
C ILE A 347 14.76 46.84 19.48
N VAL A 348 15.66 47.55 20.16
CA VAL A 348 16.69 46.99 21.04
C VAL A 348 16.49 47.57 22.44
N GLY A 349 16.13 46.68 23.37
CA GLY A 349 16.18 46.89 24.82
C GLY A 349 17.10 45.83 25.43
N GLU A 350 16.64 45.13 26.46
CA GLU A 350 17.30 43.91 26.94
C GLU A 350 17.20 42.76 25.92
N ASN A 351 16.07 42.71 25.19
CA ASN A 351 15.84 41.87 24.02
C ASN A 351 15.88 42.66 22.71
N GLN A 352 15.75 41.92 21.60
CA GLN A 352 15.65 42.49 20.25
C GLN A 352 14.36 42.03 19.56
N TYR A 353 13.62 43.00 19.02
CA TYR A 353 12.34 42.81 18.33
C TYR A 353 12.45 43.26 16.88
N SER A 354 12.05 42.41 15.94
CA SER A 354 12.10 42.72 14.50
C SER A 354 10.83 43.42 14.05
N VAL A 355 11.00 44.50 13.29
CA VAL A 355 9.90 45.25 12.66
C VAL A 355 10.20 45.45 11.18
N SER A 356 9.21 45.15 10.33
CA SER A 356 9.29 45.39 8.89
C SER A 356 8.57 46.69 8.52
N LEU A 357 9.26 47.58 7.81
CA LEU A 357 8.81 48.92 7.48
C LEU A 357 8.87 49.14 5.95
N ASP A 358 7.84 49.72 5.36
CA ASP A 358 7.76 50.02 3.91
C ASP A 358 8.05 51.48 3.55
N LEU A 359 8.21 52.34 4.56
CA LEU A 359 8.50 53.78 4.44
C LEU A 359 7.52 54.59 3.55
N TYR A 360 6.30 54.11 3.31
CA TYR A 360 5.28 54.87 2.57
C TYR A 360 4.63 55.96 3.44
N SER A 361 4.37 55.65 4.71
CA SER A 361 3.75 56.56 5.67
C SER A 361 4.66 56.81 6.86
N PRO A 362 5.10 58.06 7.09
CA PRO A 362 5.84 58.45 8.29
C PRO A 362 5.07 58.12 9.58
N LEU A 363 3.77 58.47 9.63
CA LEU A 363 2.91 58.17 10.77
C LEU A 363 2.71 56.65 10.97
N GLY A 364 2.47 55.91 9.88
CA GLY A 364 2.32 54.45 9.93
C GLY A 364 3.59 53.74 10.41
N THR A 365 4.77 54.32 10.15
CA THR A 365 6.06 53.80 10.65
C THR A 365 6.15 53.93 12.16
N ILE A 366 5.86 55.13 12.70
CA ILE A 366 5.85 55.35 14.15
C ILE A 366 4.79 54.48 14.83
N GLN A 367 3.60 54.33 14.22
CA GLN A 367 2.56 53.43 14.73
C GLN A 367 3.02 51.97 14.77
N ARG A 368 3.74 51.46 13.76
CA ARG A 368 4.29 50.09 13.78
C ARG A 368 5.33 49.89 14.88
N LEU A 369 6.24 50.85 15.07
CA LEU A 369 7.22 50.81 16.16
C LEU A 369 6.52 50.81 17.52
N GLN A 370 5.56 51.72 17.71
CA GLN A 370 4.76 51.80 18.93
C GLN A 370 3.98 50.51 19.18
N HIS A 371 3.29 49.99 18.18
CA HIS A 371 2.55 48.73 18.27
C HIS A 371 3.47 47.59 18.71
N THR A 372 4.68 47.51 18.16
CA THR A 372 5.63 46.45 18.53
C THR A 372 6.04 46.56 20.00
N ILE A 373 6.30 47.77 20.49
CA ILE A 373 6.63 48.03 21.91
C ILE A 373 5.45 47.70 22.82
N ASP A 374 4.24 48.08 22.44
CA ASP A 374 3.01 47.84 23.22
C ASP A 374 2.66 46.35 23.33
N HIS A 375 3.09 45.52 22.36
CA HIS A 375 2.80 44.09 22.29
C HIS A 375 3.98 43.20 22.71
N ILE A 376 5.01 43.74 23.38
CA ILE A 376 6.14 42.96 23.92
C ILE A 376 5.64 41.84 24.86
N LYS A 377 4.61 42.11 25.67
CA LYS A 377 3.99 41.11 26.56
C LYS A 377 3.35 39.95 25.78
N GLU A 378 2.75 40.20 24.63
CA GLU A 378 2.23 39.13 23.79
C GLU A 378 3.36 38.32 23.14
N ASP A 379 4.46 38.96 22.76
CA ASP A 379 5.65 38.28 22.24
C ASP A 379 6.29 37.36 23.30
N GLN A 380 6.24 37.75 24.59
CA GLN A 380 6.62 36.90 25.71
C GLN A 380 5.76 35.64 25.78
N VAL A 381 4.42 35.78 25.71
CA VAL A 381 3.48 34.64 25.72
C VAL A 381 3.73 33.71 24.53
N LYS A 382 3.93 34.27 23.33
CA LYS A 382 4.27 33.48 22.13
C LYS A 382 5.58 32.72 22.30
N THR A 383 6.60 33.37 22.86
CA THR A 383 7.91 32.75 23.13
C THR A 383 7.79 31.64 24.17
N GLN A 384 6.96 31.82 25.20
CA GLN A 384 6.69 30.81 26.23
C GLN A 384 5.99 29.58 25.62
N ASN A 385 4.94 29.79 24.84
CA ASN A 385 4.24 28.70 24.14
C ASN A 385 5.18 27.91 23.24
N LEU A 386 6.04 28.59 22.47
CA LEU A 386 7.04 27.92 21.63
C LEU A 386 8.03 27.10 22.47
N LEU A 387 8.47 27.61 23.62
CA LEU A 387 9.36 26.87 24.52
C LEU A 387 8.68 25.60 25.05
N ASP A 388 7.41 25.67 25.41
CA ASP A 388 6.66 24.52 25.91
C ASP A 388 6.40 23.49 24.80
N GLU A 389 6.07 23.92 23.58
CA GLU A 389 6.00 23.05 22.41
C GLU A 389 7.32 22.31 22.14
N LEU A 390 8.47 23.00 22.27
CA LEU A 390 9.78 22.36 22.11
C LEU A 390 10.07 21.35 23.21
N LYS A 391 9.67 21.60 24.46
CA LYS A 391 9.79 20.63 25.56
C LYS A 391 8.97 19.37 25.29
N ASP A 392 7.73 19.52 24.83
CA ASP A 392 6.84 18.40 24.54
C ASP A 392 7.38 17.55 23.39
N LYS A 393 7.86 18.20 22.32
CA LYS A 393 8.54 17.53 21.20
C LYS A 393 9.79 16.79 21.64
N TRP A 394 10.64 17.43 22.46
CA TRP A 394 11.85 16.81 22.99
C TRP A 394 11.53 15.59 23.87
N THR A 395 10.54 15.70 24.74
CA THR A 395 10.12 14.60 25.65
C THR A 395 9.61 13.41 24.85
N THR A 396 8.72 13.66 23.88
CA THR A 396 8.19 12.62 23.00
C THR A 396 9.33 11.95 22.20
N ALA A 397 10.21 12.73 21.59
CA ALA A 397 11.32 12.21 20.81
C ALA A 397 12.30 11.37 21.66
N LYS A 398 12.56 11.76 22.92
CA LYS A 398 13.41 11.00 23.88
C LYS A 398 12.81 9.65 24.26
N VAL A 399 11.49 9.52 24.27
CA VAL A 399 10.81 8.24 24.52
C VAL A 399 10.87 7.37 23.26
N GLU A 400 10.48 7.91 22.10
CA GLU A 400 10.42 7.15 20.85
C GLU A 400 11.79 6.62 20.40
N ILE A 401 12.87 7.37 20.59
CA ILE A 401 14.22 6.94 20.19
C ILE A 401 14.72 5.70 20.98
N LYS A 402 14.19 5.47 22.18
CA LYS A 402 14.55 4.31 23.01
C LYS A 402 13.83 3.03 22.58
N LYS A 403 12.77 3.13 21.77
CA LYS A 403 12.04 1.95 21.31
C LYS A 403 12.87 1.15 20.30
N ASN A 404 12.66 -0.16 20.34
CA ASN A 404 13.17 -1.10 19.35
C ASN A 404 12.15 -1.32 18.25
N PHE A 405 12.60 -1.84 17.12
CA PHE A 405 11.70 -2.22 16.03
C PHE A 405 10.74 -3.31 16.57
N PRO A 406 9.40 -3.10 16.55
CA PRO A 406 8.47 -4.00 17.20
C PRO A 406 8.52 -5.45 16.69
N LYS A 407 8.92 -5.65 15.42
CA LYS A 407 9.03 -6.97 14.79
C LYS A 407 10.48 -7.43 14.64
N GLU A 408 11.39 -6.96 15.49
CA GLU A 408 12.80 -7.35 15.41
C GLU A 408 12.96 -8.86 15.63
N GLU A 409 12.24 -9.44 16.59
CA GLU A 409 12.29 -10.89 16.85
C GLU A 409 11.78 -11.72 15.67
N ASP A 410 10.66 -11.31 15.06
CA ASP A 410 10.11 -11.95 13.85
C ASP A 410 11.10 -11.87 12.67
N TYR A 411 11.73 -10.71 12.45
CA TYR A 411 12.77 -10.54 11.44
C TYR A 411 13.97 -11.48 11.69
N GLN A 412 14.48 -11.53 12.93
CA GLN A 412 15.63 -12.39 13.25
C GLN A 412 15.28 -13.87 13.10
N THR A 413 14.07 -14.27 13.48
CA THR A 413 13.60 -15.65 13.36
C THR A 413 13.50 -16.09 11.90
N LYS A 414 12.78 -15.31 11.07
CA LYS A 414 12.64 -15.60 9.64
C LYS A 414 13.97 -15.54 8.91
N LYS A 415 14.88 -14.67 9.33
CA LYS A 415 16.21 -14.56 8.73
C LYS A 415 17.05 -15.79 9.04
N ALA A 416 17.08 -16.22 10.30
CA ALA A 416 17.80 -17.43 10.69
C ALA A 416 17.24 -18.67 9.99
N GLU A 417 15.92 -18.74 9.82
CA GLU A 417 15.26 -19.82 9.07
C GLU A 417 15.64 -19.82 7.59
N TYR A 418 15.61 -18.64 6.95
CA TYR A 418 16.06 -18.45 5.58
C TYR A 418 17.55 -18.85 5.39
N ASP A 419 18.42 -18.46 6.32
CA ASP A 419 19.85 -18.76 6.28
C ASP A 419 20.14 -20.27 6.40
N VAL A 420 19.25 -21.04 7.04
CA VAL A 420 19.30 -22.51 7.06
C VAL A 420 18.80 -23.09 5.74
N LEU A 421 17.70 -22.57 5.22
CA LEU A 421 16.98 -23.14 4.08
C LEU A 421 17.64 -22.84 2.73
N ALA A 422 18.11 -21.60 2.53
CA ALA A 422 18.59 -21.11 1.25
C ALA A 422 19.80 -21.90 0.70
N PRO A 423 20.84 -22.22 1.51
CA PRO A 423 21.99 -23.00 1.04
C PRO A 423 21.59 -24.42 0.63
N LEU A 424 20.72 -25.07 1.40
CA LEU A 424 20.30 -26.46 1.15
C LEU A 424 19.54 -26.62 -0.17
N ILE A 425 18.77 -25.60 -0.54
CA ILE A 425 18.04 -25.56 -1.82
C ILE A 425 18.98 -25.27 -2.99
N GLU A 426 19.98 -24.41 -2.78
CA GLU A 426 20.98 -24.06 -3.81
C GLU A 426 21.91 -25.23 -4.14
N THR A 427 22.16 -26.13 -3.19
CA THR A 427 22.95 -27.35 -3.40
C THR A 427 22.14 -28.55 -3.89
N GLU A 428 20.86 -28.36 -4.25
CA GLU A 428 19.95 -29.43 -4.71
C GLU A 428 19.91 -30.65 -3.76
N THR A 429 19.93 -30.37 -2.45
CA THR A 429 19.94 -31.40 -1.40
C THR A 429 18.63 -32.18 -1.36
N ASP A 430 18.70 -33.47 -0.99
CA ASP A 430 17.52 -34.32 -0.79
C ASP A 430 16.51 -33.71 0.19
N LEU A 431 15.22 -33.87 -0.13
CA LEU A 431 14.11 -33.30 0.64
C LEU A 431 14.11 -33.73 2.12
N ASP A 432 14.51 -34.97 2.40
CA ASP A 432 14.57 -35.50 3.77
C ASP A 432 15.62 -34.80 4.63
N ILE A 433 16.73 -34.36 4.02
CA ILE A 433 17.80 -33.63 4.69
C ILE A 433 17.33 -32.19 4.99
N ILE A 434 16.60 -31.58 4.06
CA ILE A 434 15.99 -30.26 4.27
C ILE A 434 14.97 -30.32 5.41
N ASP A 435 14.13 -31.36 5.45
CA ASP A 435 13.14 -31.55 6.52
C ASP A 435 13.81 -31.73 7.88
N GLN A 436 14.87 -32.53 7.95
CA GLN A 436 15.63 -32.75 9.18
C GLN A 436 16.28 -31.45 9.68
N ALA A 437 16.86 -30.65 8.80
CA ALA A 437 17.48 -29.37 9.15
C ALA A 437 16.46 -28.37 9.71
N LEU A 438 15.28 -28.25 9.09
CA LEU A 438 14.21 -27.37 9.56
C LEU A 438 13.64 -27.84 10.91
N ARG A 439 13.43 -29.15 11.09
CA ARG A 439 12.97 -29.70 12.38
C ARG A 439 13.96 -29.38 13.50
N GLN A 440 15.26 -29.59 13.28
CA GLN A 440 16.29 -29.24 14.27
C GLN A 440 16.33 -27.74 14.57
N PHE A 441 16.09 -26.89 13.58
CA PHE A 441 15.99 -25.45 13.79
C PHE A 441 14.79 -25.09 14.68
N HIS A 442 13.61 -25.63 14.39
CA HIS A 442 12.41 -25.37 15.17
C HIS A 442 12.46 -25.95 16.59
N GLU A 443 13.06 -27.13 16.78
CA GLU A 443 13.28 -27.72 18.11
C GLU A 443 14.20 -26.85 18.97
N LYS A 444 15.33 -26.39 18.42
CA LYS A 444 16.22 -25.43 19.10
C LYS A 444 15.52 -24.12 19.43
N GLY A 445 14.60 -23.67 18.56
CA GLY A 445 13.76 -22.48 18.80
C GLY A 445 12.83 -22.66 20.01
N LYS A 446 12.19 -23.83 20.13
CA LYS A 446 11.30 -24.17 21.25
C LYS A 446 12.05 -24.31 22.57
N GLU A 447 13.17 -25.02 22.58
CA GLU A 447 14.01 -25.17 23.78
C GLU A 447 14.48 -23.82 24.33
N LYS A 448 14.80 -22.87 23.44
CA LYS A 448 15.21 -21.52 23.82
C LYS A 448 14.05 -20.70 24.40
N GLN A 449 12.82 -20.86 23.88
CA GLN A 449 11.63 -20.22 24.46
C GLN A 449 11.25 -20.83 25.82
N GLU A 450 11.36 -22.14 25.98
CA GLU A 450 11.11 -22.82 27.26
C GLU A 450 12.13 -22.40 28.33
N GLN A 451 13.42 -22.28 27.99
CA GLN A 451 14.44 -21.78 28.91
C GLN A 451 14.18 -20.34 29.36
N LEU A 452 13.77 -19.44 28.45
CA LEU A 452 13.40 -18.07 28.81
C LEU A 452 12.15 -17.99 29.69
N SER A 453 11.20 -18.93 29.54
CA SER A 453 10.02 -18.99 30.41
C SER A 453 10.34 -19.46 31.83
N PHE A 454 11.34 -20.31 32.00
CA PHE A 454 11.81 -20.78 33.32
C PHE A 454 12.67 -19.75 34.08
N GLU A 455 13.23 -18.74 33.40
CA GLU A 455 13.99 -17.65 34.04
C GLU A 455 13.12 -16.48 34.49
N LEU A 456 11.84 -16.47 34.12
CA LEU A 456 10.86 -15.42 34.45
C LEU A 456 9.88 -15.81 35.58
N ASP A 457 9.93 -17.06 36.04
CA ASP A 457 9.30 -17.58 37.26
C ASP A 457 10.31 -17.63 38.42
#